data_AF-A0A7X6RGY3-F1
#
_entry.id   AF-A0A7X6RGY3-F1
#
_cell.length_a   1.000
_cell.length_b   1.000
_cell.length_c   1.000
_cell.angle_alpha   90.00
_cell.angle_beta   90.00
_cell.angle_gamma   90.00
#
_symmetry.space_group_name_H-M   'P 1'
#
loop_
_entity.id
_entity.type
_entity.pdbx_description
1 polymer ?
#
loop_
_entity_poly.entity_id
_entity_poly.type
_entity_poly.pdbx_seq_one_letter_code
_entity_poly.pdbx_strand_id
1 'polypeptide(L)'
;MTPEQEAMLRDVQVQLRGPDLAGWPQLGDEDGIPERTVVEALGAALRQIAELRTEIADLETTVAELSGQAPRTAPLPWPLSSLAALLADPGAVIGEQFARWEALFEQLRGEPDPAVPQPAQRALEAPSDIAERG
;
A
#
# COMPACT_ATOMS: atom_id res chain seq x y z
N MET A 1 19.51 -27.79 -44.13
CA MET A 1 19.15 -28.51 -42.90
C MET A 1 19.75 -29.90 -43.00
N THR A 2 20.30 -30.46 -41.92
CA THR A 2 20.85 -31.83 -41.97
C THR A 2 19.75 -32.86 -41.69
N PRO A 3 19.89 -34.10 -42.19
CA PRO A 3 18.93 -35.18 -41.91
C PRO A 3 18.73 -35.45 -40.42
N GLU A 4 19.80 -35.27 -39.63
CA GLU A 4 19.81 -35.43 -38.18
C GLU A 4 19.01 -34.35 -37.46
N GLN A 5 19.10 -33.09 -37.94
CA GLN A 5 18.27 -31.99 -37.42
C GLN A 5 16.79 -32.19 -37.78
N GLU A 6 16.48 -32.74 -38.95
CA GLU A 6 15.11 -33.04 -39.36
C GLU A 6 14.51 -34.18 -38.51
N ALA A 7 15.30 -35.21 -38.20
CA ALA A 7 14.91 -36.29 -37.29
C ALA A 7 14.64 -35.77 -35.87
N MET A 8 15.52 -34.90 -35.35
CA MET A 8 15.36 -34.29 -34.02
C MET A 8 14.11 -33.40 -33.94
N LEU A 9 13.82 -32.60 -34.96
CA LEU A 9 12.58 -31.79 -34.97
C LEU A 9 11.32 -32.65 -35.06
N ARG A 10 11.35 -33.72 -35.86
CA ARG A 10 10.23 -34.66 -35.96
C ARG A 10 9.98 -35.36 -34.62
N ASP A 11 11.04 -35.75 -33.92
CA ASP A 11 10.98 -36.33 -32.58
C ASP A 11 10.37 -35.36 -31.55
N VAL A 12 10.85 -34.11 -31.50
CA VAL A 12 10.25 -33.06 -30.64
C VAL A 12 8.78 -32.81 -30.97
N GLN A 13 8.41 -32.76 -32.25
CA GLN A 13 7.02 -32.58 -32.66
C GLN A 13 6.11 -33.76 -32.29
N VAL A 14 6.66 -34.98 -32.29
CA VAL A 14 5.95 -36.19 -31.85
C VAL A 14 5.79 -36.18 -30.33
N GLN A 15 6.84 -35.83 -29.60
CA GLN A 15 6.81 -35.69 -28.14
C GLN A 15 5.81 -34.63 -27.65
N LEU A 16 5.62 -33.56 -28.42
CA LEU A 16 4.65 -32.50 -28.07
C LEU A 16 3.19 -32.83 -28.42
N ARG A 17 2.91 -33.84 -29.28
CA ARG A 17 1.57 -34.08 -29.85
C ARG A 17 0.81 -35.31 -29.34
N GLY A 18 1.46 -36.35 -28.78
CA GLY A 18 0.85 -37.59 -28.22
C GLY A 18 -0.06 -38.43 -29.16
N PRO A 19 -0.41 -39.72 -28.89
CA PRO A 19 -0.03 -40.66 -27.81
C PRO A 19 1.09 -41.68 -28.20
N ASP A 20 1.42 -42.63 -27.31
CA ASP A 20 2.50 -43.67 -27.40
C ASP A 20 3.96 -43.19 -27.21
N LEU A 21 4.18 -42.18 -26.37
CA LEU A 21 5.53 -41.70 -26.04
C LEU A 21 6.18 -42.57 -24.96
N ALA A 22 7.10 -43.44 -25.37
CA ALA A 22 7.92 -44.21 -24.45
C ALA A 22 8.74 -43.26 -23.53
N GLY A 23 8.39 -43.22 -22.24
CA GLY A 23 9.20 -42.58 -21.19
C GLY A 23 8.86 -41.14 -20.81
N TRP A 24 7.81 -40.52 -21.38
CA TRP A 24 7.31 -39.21 -20.93
C TRP A 24 6.05 -39.36 -20.07
N PRO A 25 5.90 -38.56 -18.99
CA PRO A 25 4.66 -38.56 -18.21
C PRO A 25 3.52 -38.04 -19.08
N GLN A 26 2.51 -38.88 -19.30
CA GLN A 26 1.28 -38.45 -19.97
C GLN A 26 0.52 -37.52 -19.02
N LEU A 27 0.06 -36.38 -19.54
CA LEU A 27 -0.94 -35.58 -18.83
C LEU A 27 -2.29 -36.27 -19.05
N GLY A 28 -3.06 -36.48 -17.98
CA GLY A 28 -4.34 -37.17 -18.05
C GLY A 28 -4.24 -38.69 -18.14
N ASP A 29 -3.98 -39.35 -17.01
CA ASP A 29 -4.34 -40.76 -16.75
C ASP A 29 -4.93 -40.97 -15.32
N GLU A 30 -4.93 -39.92 -14.49
CA GLU A 30 -5.52 -39.93 -13.15
C GLU A 30 -6.61 -38.83 -13.07
N ASP A 31 -7.82 -39.25 -12.69
CA ASP A 31 -8.96 -38.47 -12.23
C ASP A 31 -9.12 -37.04 -12.81
N GLY A 32 -9.79 -36.96 -13.96
CA GLY A 32 -10.59 -35.78 -14.33
C GLY A 32 -9.91 -34.70 -15.17
N ILE A 33 -8.66 -34.87 -15.58
CA ILE A 33 -7.99 -33.95 -16.52
C ILE A 33 -8.11 -34.50 -17.95
N PRO A 34 -8.89 -33.86 -18.85
CA PRO A 34 -9.17 -34.40 -20.18
C PRO A 34 -8.03 -34.20 -21.19
N GLU A 35 -7.07 -33.30 -20.93
CA GLU A 35 -5.99 -32.98 -21.88
C GLU A 35 -4.89 -34.04 -21.84
N ARG A 36 -4.72 -34.75 -22.95
CA ARG A 36 -3.79 -35.90 -23.08
C ARG A 36 -2.36 -35.48 -23.42
N THR A 37 -2.17 -34.22 -23.77
CA THR A 37 -0.92 -33.68 -24.31
C THR A 37 -0.61 -32.30 -23.73
N VAL A 38 0.67 -31.92 -23.75
CA VAL A 38 1.11 -30.59 -23.29
C VAL A 38 0.50 -29.47 -24.14
N VAL A 39 0.33 -29.69 -25.45
CA VAL A 39 -0.26 -28.70 -26.35
C VAL A 39 -1.76 -28.51 -26.05
N GLU A 40 -2.48 -29.59 -25.80
CA GLU A 40 -3.89 -29.53 -25.38
C GLU A 40 -4.03 -28.83 -24.01
N ALA A 41 -3.20 -29.23 -23.03
CA ALA A 41 -3.19 -28.62 -21.70
C ALA A 41 -2.87 -27.12 -21.75
N LEU A 42 -1.90 -26.72 -22.56
CA LEU A 42 -1.59 -25.29 -22.78
C LEU A 42 -2.74 -24.57 -23.46
N GLY A 43 -3.38 -25.18 -24.46
CA GLY A 43 -4.55 -24.62 -25.13
C GLY A 43 -5.73 -24.42 -24.17
N ALA A 44 -5.98 -25.40 -23.29
CA ALA A 44 -7.01 -25.32 -22.25
C ALA A 44 -6.68 -24.23 -21.22
N ALA A 45 -5.44 -24.19 -20.73
CA ALA A 45 -4.99 -23.16 -19.79
C ALA A 45 -5.13 -21.75 -20.38
N LEU A 46 -4.74 -21.55 -21.65
CA LEU A 46 -4.87 -20.25 -22.31
C LEU A 46 -6.34 -19.84 -22.46
N ARG A 47 -7.25 -20.79 -22.73
CA ARG A 47 -8.70 -20.53 -22.77
C ARG A 47 -9.23 -20.13 -21.40
N GLN A 48 -8.85 -20.86 -20.35
CA GLN A 48 -9.26 -20.56 -18.98
C GLN A 48 -8.74 -19.19 -18.51
N ILE A 49 -7.49 -18.83 -18.87
CA ILE A 49 -6.94 -17.50 -18.59
C ILE A 49 -7.75 -16.41 -19.30
N ALA A 50 -8.15 -16.64 -20.56
CA ALA A 50 -8.97 -15.67 -21.30
C ALA A 50 -10.34 -15.45 -20.62
N GLU A 51 -10.99 -16.53 -20.19
CA GLU A 51 -12.27 -16.50 -19.48
C GLU A 51 -12.17 -15.76 -18.14
N LEU A 52 -11.18 -16.10 -17.30
CA LEU A 52 -10.94 -15.43 -16.03
C LEU A 52 -10.66 -13.93 -16.20
N ARG A 53 -9.96 -13.53 -17.28
CA ARG A 53 -9.73 -12.10 -17.56
C ARG A 53 -11.02 -11.37 -17.91
N THR A 54 -11.95 -12.02 -18.61
CA THR A 54 -13.29 -11.47 -18.85
C THR A 54 -14.07 -11.34 -17.55
N GLU A 55 -14.09 -12.39 -16.71
CA GLU A 55 -14.77 -12.34 -15.41
C GLU A 55 -14.23 -11.23 -14.50
N ILE A 56 -12.91 -11.05 -14.47
CA ILE A 56 -12.27 -9.96 -13.72
C ILE A 56 -12.75 -8.60 -14.24
N ALA A 57 -12.80 -8.40 -15.56
CA ALA A 57 -13.27 -7.13 -16.14
C ALA A 57 -14.75 -6.84 -15.79
N ASP A 58 -15.60 -7.87 -15.77
CA ASP A 58 -17.00 -7.75 -15.39
C ASP A 58 -17.16 -7.44 -13.90
N LEU A 59 -16.35 -8.08 -13.04
CA LEU A 59 -16.30 -7.81 -11.61
C LEU A 59 -15.78 -6.40 -11.31
N GLU A 60 -14.73 -5.95 -11.99
CA GLU A 60 -14.21 -4.59 -11.87
C GLU A 60 -15.26 -3.56 -12.26
N THR A 61 -16.02 -3.81 -13.33
CA THR A 61 -17.16 -2.98 -13.75
C THR A 61 -18.23 -2.94 -12.65
N THR A 62 -18.62 -4.11 -12.13
CA THR A 62 -19.59 -4.22 -11.03
C THR A 62 -19.13 -3.48 -9.77
N VAL A 63 -17.85 -3.61 -9.40
CA VAL A 63 -17.26 -2.91 -8.26
C VAL A 63 -17.24 -1.40 -8.48
N ALA A 64 -16.93 -0.93 -9.68
CA ALA A 64 -16.96 0.50 -10.02
C ALA A 64 -18.39 1.07 -9.89
N GLU A 65 -19.39 0.35 -10.38
CA GLU A 65 -20.80 0.72 -10.25
C GLU A 65 -21.24 0.78 -8.79
N LEU A 66 -20.96 -0.26 -8.01
CA LEU A 66 -21.28 -0.31 -6.58
C LEU A 66 -20.55 0.78 -5.79
N SER A 67 -19.29 1.06 -6.12
CA SER A 67 -18.52 2.13 -5.49
C SER A 67 -19.07 3.52 -5.84
N GLY A 68 -19.63 3.70 -7.04
CA GLY A 68 -20.32 4.93 -7.44
C GLY A 68 -21.67 5.11 -6.74
N GLN A 69 -22.34 4.00 -6.38
CA GLN A 69 -23.60 3.99 -5.65
C GLN A 69 -23.42 4.06 -4.12
N ALA A 70 -22.24 3.72 -3.61
CA ALA A 70 -21.94 3.85 -2.20
C ALA A 70 -22.15 5.31 -1.79
N PRO A 71 -22.99 5.59 -0.77
CA PRO A 71 -23.17 6.95 -0.30
C PRO A 71 -21.79 7.46 0.10
N ARG A 72 -21.34 8.57 -0.49
CA ARG A 72 -20.22 9.32 0.06
C ARG A 72 -20.59 9.58 1.51
N THR A 73 -19.91 8.91 2.44
CA THR A 73 -20.16 9.07 3.87
C THR A 73 -20.12 10.56 4.14
N ALA A 74 -21.28 11.14 4.43
CA ALA A 74 -21.35 12.51 4.89
C ALA A 74 -20.40 12.59 6.10
N PRO A 75 -19.57 13.65 6.21
CA PRO A 75 -18.69 13.79 7.35
C PRO A 75 -19.56 13.67 8.60
N LEU A 76 -19.27 12.65 9.40
CA LEU A 76 -20.00 12.41 10.63
C LEU A 76 -19.91 13.68 11.48
N PRO A 77 -21.01 14.11 12.12
CA PRO A 77 -20.95 15.25 13.01
C PRO A 77 -19.98 14.94 14.14
N TRP A 78 -19.30 15.97 14.62
CA TRP A 78 -18.54 15.85 15.85
C TRP A 78 -19.47 15.34 16.97
N PRO A 79 -19.07 14.33 17.78
CA PRO A 79 -17.74 13.70 17.86
C PRO A 79 -17.56 12.38 17.09
N LEU A 80 -18.58 11.92 16.36
CA LEU A 80 -18.56 10.59 15.72
C LEU A 80 -17.51 10.48 14.60
N SER A 81 -17.13 11.61 13.98
CA SER A 81 -16.02 11.66 13.02
C SER A 81 -14.69 11.24 13.62
N SER A 82 -14.39 11.64 14.86
CA SER A 82 -13.16 11.22 15.53
C SER A 82 -13.18 9.77 15.98
N LEU A 83 -14.35 9.28 16.39
CA LEU A 83 -14.50 7.86 16.72
C LEU A 83 -14.27 6.98 15.48
N ALA A 84 -14.85 7.36 14.34
CA ALA A 84 -14.65 6.66 13.07
C ALA A 84 -13.18 6.71 12.61
N ALA A 85 -12.52 7.87 12.73
CA ALA A 85 -11.10 8.00 12.40
C ALA A 85 -10.21 7.11 13.29
N LEU A 86 -10.50 7.05 14.60
CA LEU A 86 -9.75 6.22 15.55
C LEU A 86 -9.89 4.72 15.26
N LEU A 87 -11.07 4.27 14.81
CA LEU A 87 -11.31 2.89 14.40
C LEU A 87 -10.62 2.54 13.08
N ALA A 88 -10.51 3.50 12.15
CA ALA A 88 -9.89 3.28 10.85
C ALA A 88 -8.35 3.25 10.93
N ASP A 89 -7.76 4.20 11.65
CA ASP A 89 -6.31 4.26 11.88
C ASP A 89 -6.00 4.92 13.23
N PRO A 90 -5.86 4.14 14.31
CA PRO A 90 -5.57 4.69 15.63
C PRO A 90 -4.18 5.34 15.69
N GLY A 91 -3.23 4.87 14.89
CA GLY A 91 -1.87 5.38 14.87
C GLY A 91 -1.80 6.81 14.31
N ALA A 92 -2.49 7.05 13.19
CA ALA A 92 -2.56 8.39 12.59
C ALA A 92 -3.25 9.40 13.51
N VAL A 93 -4.40 9.04 14.10
CA VAL A 93 -5.13 9.94 15.01
C VAL A 93 -4.30 10.29 16.24
N ILE A 94 -3.68 9.29 16.88
CA ILE A 94 -2.84 9.52 18.07
C ILE A 94 -1.61 10.37 17.71
N GLY A 95 -0.96 10.10 16.57
CA GLY A 95 0.18 10.87 16.09
C GLY A 95 -0.15 12.33 15.81
N GLU A 96 -1.30 12.60 15.18
CA GLU A 96 -1.76 13.97 14.91
C GLU A 96 -2.07 14.73 16.21
N GLN A 97 -2.71 14.08 17.19
CA GLN A 97 -2.93 14.69 18.50
C GLN A 97 -1.62 15.01 19.20
N PHE A 98 -0.64 14.10 19.16
CA PHE A 98 0.67 14.31 19.78
C PHE A 98 1.42 15.49 19.13
N ALA A 99 1.43 15.57 17.80
CA ALA A 99 2.01 16.68 17.07
C ALA A 99 1.33 18.03 17.40
N ARG A 100 0.01 18.03 17.58
CA ARG A 100 -0.76 19.20 18.00
C ARG A 100 -0.37 19.66 19.41
N TRP A 101 -0.19 18.71 20.34
CA TRP A 101 0.31 19.01 21.69
C TRP A 101 1.73 19.55 21.68
N GLU A 102 2.63 18.97 20.89
CA GLU A 102 4.01 19.43 20.74
C GLU A 102 4.07 20.86 20.18
N ALA A 103 3.25 21.17 19.18
CA ALA A 103 3.12 22.52 18.64
C ALA A 103 2.64 23.54 19.68
N LEU A 104 1.68 23.17 20.53
CA LEU A 104 1.22 24.03 21.64
C LEU A 104 2.32 24.22 22.70
N PHE A 105 3.06 23.17 23.04
CA PHE A 105 4.20 23.26 23.96
C PHE A 105 5.27 24.20 23.44
N GLU A 106 5.56 24.17 22.14
CA GLU A 106 6.57 25.03 21.54
C GLU A 106 6.12 26.47 21.44
N GLN A 107 4.83 26.71 21.23
CA GLN A 107 4.23 28.03 21.35
C GLN A 107 4.30 28.58 22.78
N LEU A 108 4.14 27.73 23.79
CA LEU A 108 4.30 28.09 25.21
C LEU A 108 5.77 28.31 25.61
N ARG A 109 6.71 27.61 24.97
CA ARG A 109 8.15 27.73 25.22
C ARG A 109 8.75 28.95 24.53
N GLY A 110 8.16 29.39 23.42
CA GLY A 110 8.63 30.50 22.61
C GLY A 110 7.95 31.83 22.93
N GLU A 111 8.28 32.48 24.06
CA GLU A 111 8.40 33.95 24.13
C GLU A 111 9.20 34.38 25.38
N PRO A 112 10.55 34.45 25.33
CA PRO A 112 11.28 35.30 26.26
C PRO A 112 11.04 36.76 25.84
N ASP A 113 10.28 37.49 26.64
CA ASP A 113 10.08 38.93 26.48
C ASP A 113 11.43 39.65 26.45
N PRO A 114 11.84 40.29 25.33
CA PRO A 114 13.08 41.05 25.24
C PRO A 114 13.10 42.28 26.16
N ALA A 115 11.97 42.62 26.80
CA ALA A 115 11.84 43.72 27.75
C ALA A 115 12.13 43.33 29.22
N VAL A 116 12.53 42.10 29.52
CA VAL A 116 12.96 41.72 30.89
C VAL A 116 14.46 42.02 31.08
N PRO A 117 14.83 43.13 31.76
CA PRO A 117 16.25 43.42 32.00
C PRO A 117 16.89 42.38 32.92
N GLN A 118 18.10 41.94 32.55
CA GLN A 118 18.87 40.96 33.30
C GLN A 118 19.24 41.53 34.69
N PRO A 119 19.14 40.74 35.78
CA PRO A 119 19.42 41.20 37.14
C PRO A 119 20.85 41.74 37.33
N ALA A 120 21.79 41.34 36.47
CA ALA A 120 23.15 41.85 36.46
C ALA A 120 23.25 43.34 36.04
N GLN A 121 22.33 43.85 35.23
CA GLN A 121 22.33 45.26 34.81
C GLN A 121 21.78 46.20 35.91
N ARG A 122 20.85 45.72 36.75
CA ARG A 122 20.27 46.51 37.84
C ARG A 122 21.28 46.80 38.97
N ALA A 123 22.31 45.97 39.13
CA ALA A 123 23.34 46.18 40.15
C ALA A 123 24.36 47.27 39.80
N LEU A 124 24.47 47.67 38.52
CA LEU A 124 25.42 48.69 38.05
C LEU A 124 24.82 50.11 37.93
N GLU A 125 23.50 50.28 38.02
CA GLU A 125 22.84 51.58 37.82
C GLU A 125 22.33 52.25 39.11
N ALA A 126 22.68 51.75 40.31
CA ALA A 126 22.35 52.48 41.54
C ALA A 126 23.23 53.74 41.67
N PRO A 127 22.67 54.97 41.66
CA PRO A 127 23.46 56.19 41.79
C PRO A 127 23.96 56.38 43.23
N SER A 128 25.28 56.56 43.36
CA SER A 128 25.95 57.08 44.56
C SER A 128 25.52 58.52 44.82
N ASP A 129 24.42 58.73 45.54
CA ASP A 129 24.01 60.08 45.98
C ASP A 129 23.56 60.07 47.45
N ILE A 130 24.50 59.71 48.35
CA ILE A 130 24.42 60.03 49.79
C ILE A 130 25.83 60.36 50.28
N ALA A 131 26.37 61.51 49.89
CA ALA A 131 27.48 62.17 50.57
C ALA A 131 27.64 63.61 50.06
N GLU A 132 26.92 64.56 50.67
CA GLU A 132 27.40 65.90 51.05
C GLU A 132 26.22 66.84 51.38
N ARG A 133 25.83 66.85 52.65
CA ARG A 133 25.33 68.05 53.33
C ARG A 133 25.86 68.04 54.77
N GLY A 134 26.98 68.73 54.97
CA GLY A 134 27.44 69.28 56.23
C GLY A 134 27.40 70.80 56.12
#